data_AF-A0A0E3PC93-F1
#
_entry.id   AF-A0A0E3PC93-F1
#
_cell.length_a   1.000
_cell.length_b   1.000
_cell.length_c   1.000
_cell.angle_alpha   90.00
_cell.angle_beta   90.00
_cell.angle_gamma   90.00
#
_symmetry.space_group_name_H-M   'P 1'
#
loop_
_entity.id
_entity.type
_entity.pdbx_description
1 polymer ?
#
loop_
_entity_poly.entity_id
_entity_poly.type
_entity_poly.pdbx_seq_one_letter_code
_entity_poly.pdbx_strand_id
1 'polypeptide(L)'
;MVILLADGQGSYSDYYTQQAINNDVTVYTIGLGSGVNSALLTNIATSADGQYFPVSSAEDLPDVFRTISGEIEPTDTDVGGLLDGEEAGKLVEYNGKQYFQLFSDPITEQ
;
A
#
# COMPACT_ATOMS: atom_id res chain seq x y z
N MET A 1 7.22 4.79 3.42
CA MET A 1 6.96 3.36 3.70
C MET A 1 8.23 2.55 3.51
N VAL A 2 8.28 1.35 4.11
CA VAL A 2 9.29 0.30 3.88
C VAL A 2 8.59 -1.05 3.79
N ILE A 3 9.10 -1.96 2.94
CA ILE A 3 8.74 -3.38 2.93
C ILE A 3 9.94 -4.18 3.42
N LEU A 4 9.77 -4.94 4.51
CA LEU A 4 10.78 -5.80 5.10
C LEU A 4 10.48 -7.27 4.76
N LEU A 5 11.28 -7.87 3.88
CA LEU A 5 11.25 -9.30 3.61
C LEU A 5 12.26 -10.01 4.52
N ALA A 6 11.78 -10.83 5.46
CA ALA A 6 12.62 -11.52 6.44
C ALA A 6 11.95 -12.78 6.99
N ASP A 7 12.71 -13.67 7.62
CA ASP A 7 12.18 -14.81 8.37
C ASP A 7 11.98 -14.50 9.87
N GLY A 8 12.33 -13.30 10.33
CA GLY A 8 12.22 -12.91 11.74
C GLY A 8 13.14 -13.69 12.68
N GLN A 9 14.15 -14.38 12.16
CA GLN A 9 15.17 -15.08 12.95
C GLN A 9 16.41 -14.19 13.04
N GLY A 10 16.66 -13.65 14.23
CA GLY A 10 17.82 -12.79 14.48
C GLY A 10 17.62 -11.85 15.65
N SER A 11 18.68 -11.15 16.02
CA SER A 11 18.59 -10.08 17.00
C SER A 11 17.84 -8.90 16.38
N TYR A 12 16.74 -8.51 17.02
CA TYR A 12 15.96 -7.33 16.67
C TYR A 12 15.94 -6.35 17.85
N SER A 13 15.85 -5.06 17.55
CA SER A 13 15.70 -4.02 18.56
C SER A 13 14.49 -3.15 18.24
N ASP A 14 13.59 -3.02 19.20
CA ASP A 14 12.39 -2.19 19.10
C ASP A 14 12.72 -0.71 18.85
N TYR A 15 13.96 -0.29 19.08
CA TYR A 15 14.45 1.03 18.69
C TYR A 15 14.16 1.33 17.22
N TYR A 16 14.35 0.36 16.32
CA TYR A 16 14.12 0.59 14.88
C TYR A 16 12.63 0.71 14.53
N THR A 17 11.75 -0.05 15.19
CA THR A 17 10.29 0.16 15.07
C THR A 17 9.94 1.57 15.53
N GLN A 18 10.48 2.01 16.67
CA GLN A 18 10.20 3.34 17.21
C GLN A 18 10.72 4.45 16.30
N GLN A 19 11.88 4.26 15.67
CA GLN A 19 12.37 5.21 14.66
C GLN A 19 11.42 5.28 13.46
N ALA A 20 10.88 4.16 12.98
CA ALA A 20 9.91 4.17 11.89
C ALA A 20 8.64 4.96 12.27
N ILE A 21 8.07 4.69 13.46
CA ILE A 21 6.92 5.42 14.00
C ILE A 21 7.20 6.92 14.10
N ASN A 22 8.34 7.30 14.70
CA ASN A 22 8.69 8.71 14.91
C ASN A 22 8.95 9.49 13.61
N ASN A 23 9.17 8.79 12.50
CA ASN A 23 9.40 9.39 11.18
C ASN A 23 8.22 9.16 10.22
N ASP A 24 7.05 8.76 10.73
CA ASP A 24 5.85 8.49 9.93
C ASP A 24 6.10 7.49 8.79
N VAL A 25 6.94 6.48 9.06
CA VAL A 25 7.27 5.42 8.10
C VAL A 25 6.42 4.20 8.36
N THR A 26 5.44 3.95 7.48
CA THR A 26 4.69 2.68 7.46
C THR A 26 5.63 1.50 7.15
N VAL A 27 5.58 0.43 7.94
CA VAL A 27 6.39 -0.77 7.73
C VAL A 27 5.51 -1.98 7.45
N TYR A 28 5.63 -2.53 6.24
CA TYR A 28 5.07 -3.83 5.89
C TYR A 28 6.12 -4.92 6.11
N THR A 29 5.71 -6.08 6.60
CA THR A 29 6.62 -7.23 6.73
C THR A 29 6.14 -8.40 5.90
N ILE A 30 7.06 -9.10 5.24
CA ILE A 30 6.80 -10.31 4.46
C ILE A 30 7.63 -11.44 5.05
N GLY A 31 6.97 -12.48 5.53
CA GLY A 31 7.57 -13.66 6.14
C GLY A 31 7.72 -14.79 5.13
N LEU A 32 8.94 -15.08 4.66
CA LEU A 32 9.17 -16.13 3.64
C LEU A 32 9.58 -17.48 4.24
N GLY A 33 8.80 -18.53 3.95
CA GLY A 33 9.07 -19.91 4.32
C GLY A 33 8.37 -20.35 5.61
N SER A 34 8.70 -21.56 6.09
CA SER A 34 8.04 -22.19 7.25
C SER A 34 8.71 -21.92 8.60
N GLY A 35 9.95 -21.44 8.61
CA GLY A 35 10.74 -21.15 9.83
C GLY A 35 10.53 -19.75 10.40
N VAL A 36 9.48 -19.05 9.97
CA VAL A 36 9.31 -17.62 10.21
C VAL A 36 8.87 -17.34 11.65
N ASN A 37 9.50 -16.36 12.30
CA ASN A 37 9.00 -15.77 13.53
C ASN A 37 7.87 -14.76 13.21
N SER A 38 6.68 -15.30 12.90
CA SER A 38 5.51 -14.48 12.55
C SER A 38 5.14 -13.49 13.64
N ALA A 39 5.36 -13.81 14.92
CA ALA A 39 5.04 -12.93 16.04
C ALA A 39 5.91 -11.66 16.01
N LEU A 40 7.23 -11.80 15.79
CA LEU A 40 8.12 -10.66 15.67
C LEU A 40 7.74 -9.78 14.47
N LEU A 41 7.57 -10.38 13.29
CA LEU A 41 7.25 -9.63 12.07
C LEU A 41 5.88 -8.93 12.16
N THR A 42 4.87 -9.61 12.71
CA THR A 42 3.56 -9.00 12.99
C THR A 42 3.71 -7.79 13.89
N ASN A 43 4.46 -7.90 15.01
CA ASN A 43 4.64 -6.79 15.94
C ASN A 43 5.35 -5.60 15.30
N ILE A 44 6.36 -5.83 14.45
CA ILE A 44 7.06 -4.76 13.74
C ILE A 44 6.09 -4.01 12.82
N ALA A 45 5.30 -4.75 12.01
CA ALA A 45 4.41 -4.15 11.04
C ALA A 45 3.26 -3.38 11.68
N THR A 46 2.53 -4.02 12.60
CA THR A 46 1.32 -3.42 13.19
C THR A 46 1.63 -2.26 14.12
N SER A 47 2.85 -2.20 14.68
CA SER A 47 3.28 -1.04 15.48
C SER A 47 3.58 0.19 14.62
N ALA A 48 3.91 0.01 13.33
CA ALA A 48 4.25 1.07 12.40
C ALA A 48 3.23 1.14 11.26
N ASP A 49 1.93 1.08 11.60
CA ASP A 49 0.76 1.25 10.72
C ASP A 49 0.73 0.37 9.46
N GLY A 50 1.50 -0.72 9.41
CA GLY A 50 1.54 -1.63 8.29
C GLY A 50 0.95 -3.00 8.62
N GLN A 51 1.10 -3.92 7.67
CA GLN A 51 0.58 -5.29 7.77
C GLN A 51 1.68 -6.34 7.58
N TYR A 52 1.44 -7.52 8.15
CA TYR A 52 2.28 -8.71 7.97
C TYR A 52 1.67 -9.66 6.94
N PHE A 53 2.49 -10.11 5.99
CA PHE A 53 2.13 -11.07 4.95
C PHE A 53 2.98 -12.35 5.06
N PRO A 54 2.39 -13.50 5.43
CA PRO A 54 3.08 -14.78 5.38
C PRO A 54 3.12 -15.32 3.94
N VAL A 55 4.29 -15.82 3.53
CA VAL A 55 4.53 -16.35 2.19
C VAL A 55 5.24 -17.70 2.31
N SER A 56 4.64 -18.76 1.79
CA SER A 56 5.21 -20.11 1.85
C SER A 56 6.24 -20.37 0.76
N SER A 57 6.10 -19.74 -0.42
CA SER A 57 6.98 -19.87 -1.58
C SER A 57 7.36 -18.52 -2.16
N ALA A 58 8.60 -18.39 -2.64
CA ALA A 58 9.06 -17.17 -3.30
C ALA A 58 8.25 -16.83 -4.57
N GLU A 59 7.57 -17.82 -5.16
CA GLU A 59 6.70 -17.67 -6.32
C GLU A 59 5.48 -16.77 -6.03
N ASP A 60 5.03 -16.68 -4.77
CA ASP A 60 3.87 -15.87 -4.37
C ASP A 60 4.25 -14.41 -4.03
N LEU A 61 5.55 -14.08 -3.98
CA LEU A 61 6.01 -12.72 -3.68
C LEU A 61 5.43 -11.64 -4.61
N PRO A 62 5.36 -11.85 -5.95
CA PRO A 62 4.77 -10.85 -6.84
C PRO A 62 3.32 -10.48 -6.50
N ASP A 63 2.54 -11.43 -5.99
CA ASP A 63 1.15 -11.20 -5.61
C ASP A 63 1.05 -10.40 -4.32
N VAL A 64 1.91 -10.69 -3.34
CA VAL A 64 1.98 -9.91 -2.09
C VAL A 64 2.41 -8.47 -2.36
N PHE A 65 3.43 -8.25 -3.21
CA PHE A 65 3.83 -6.90 -3.59
C PHE A 65 2.71 -6.16 -4.31
N ARG A 66 1.92 -6.84 -5.15
CA ARG A 66 0.76 -6.24 -5.83
C ARG A 66 -0.35 -5.85 -4.87
N THR A 67 -0.62 -6.67 -3.85
CA THR A 67 -1.57 -6.33 -2.79
C THR A 67 -1.12 -5.09 -2.02
N ILE A 68 0.15 -5.04 -1.60
CA ILE A 68 0.70 -3.87 -0.90
C ILE A 68 0.61 -2.64 -1.79
N SER A 69 0.99 -2.73 -3.07
CA SER A 69 0.85 -1.59 -4.00
C SER A 69 -0.61 -1.16 -4.16
N GLY A 70 -1.57 -2.09 -4.24
CA GLY A 70 -2.98 -1.76 -4.35
C GLY A 70 -3.55 -0.99 -3.15
N GLU A 71 -2.96 -1.14 -1.95
CA GLU A 71 -3.32 -0.30 -0.79
C GLU A 71 -2.79 1.14 -0.89
N ILE A 72 -1.83 1.39 -1.79
CA ILE A 72 -1.08 2.64 -1.89
C ILE A 72 -1.42 3.41 -3.17
N GLU A 73 -1.71 2.69 -4.24
CA GLU A 73 -2.09 3.28 -5.52
C GLU A 73 -3.47 3.94 -5.41
N PRO A 74 -3.69 5.05 -6.13
CA PRO A 74 -5.03 5.59 -6.32
C PRO A 74 -5.97 4.52 -6.88
N THR A 75 -7.20 4.50 -6.37
CA THR A 75 -8.23 3.55 -6.78
C THR A 75 -8.76 3.91 -8.17
N ASP A 76 -9.15 2.90 -8.95
CA ASP A 76 -10.07 2.98 -10.09
C ASP A 76 -11.28 2.13 -9.68
N THR A 77 -12.27 2.76 -9.05
CA THR A 77 -13.37 2.11 -8.33
C THR A 77 -14.43 1.56 -9.29
N ASP A 78 -14.66 2.21 -10.43
CA ASP A 78 -15.63 1.78 -11.44
C ASP A 78 -15.01 0.95 -12.58
N VAL A 79 -13.68 0.75 -12.53
CA VAL A 79 -12.87 -0.01 -13.50
C VAL A 79 -12.98 0.57 -14.92
N GLY A 80 -13.18 1.89 -15.01
CA GLY A 80 -13.33 2.66 -16.24
C GLY A 80 -12.02 2.90 -16.99
N GLY A 81 -10.88 2.54 -16.38
CA GLY A 81 -9.55 2.71 -16.97
C GLY A 81 -8.95 4.11 -16.73
N LEU A 82 -9.54 4.87 -15.82
CA LEU A 82 -9.02 6.11 -15.25
C LEU A 82 -9.05 5.97 -13.73
N LEU A 83 -8.07 6.55 -13.05
CA LEU A 83 -8.09 6.56 -11.58
C LEU A 83 -9.20 7.50 -11.08
N ASP A 84 -9.81 7.24 -9.93
CA ASP A 84 -10.91 8.04 -9.34
C ASP A 84 -10.57 9.55 -9.30
N GLY A 85 -9.31 9.88 -9.00
CA GLY A 85 -8.81 11.25 -8.99
C GLY A 85 -8.69 11.90 -10.38
N GLU A 86 -8.48 11.10 -11.42
CA GLU A 86 -8.48 11.52 -12.83
C GLU A 86 -9.90 11.62 -13.40
N GLU A 87 -10.84 10.83 -12.90
CA GLU A 87 -12.26 10.82 -13.31
C GLU A 87 -13.06 12.02 -12.80
N ALA A 88 -12.64 12.59 -11.66
CA ALA A 88 -13.28 13.74 -11.02
C ALA A 88 -13.41 14.96 -11.95
N GLY A 89 -12.56 15.08 -12.98
CA GLY A 89 -12.72 16.10 -14.02
C GLY A 89 -11.50 17.00 -14.22
N LYS A 90 -11.62 17.93 -15.17
CA LYS A 90 -10.57 18.92 -15.51
C LYS A 90 -11.13 20.34 -15.60
N LEU A 91 -10.32 21.31 -15.16
CA LEU A 91 -10.57 22.73 -15.43
C LEU A 91 -10.18 23.07 -16.89
N VAL A 92 -11.15 23.61 -17.63
CA VAL A 92 -10.99 24.04 -19.02
C VAL A 92 -11.40 25.50 -19.16
N GLU A 93 -10.61 26.29 -19.90
CA GLU A 93 -10.95 27.68 -20.21
C GLU A 93 -11.54 27.77 -21.62
N TYR A 94 -12.68 28.44 -21.75
CA TYR A 94 -13.31 28.74 -23.03
C TYR A 94 -13.84 30.17 -23.03
N ASN A 95 -13.35 30.99 -23.96
CA ASN A 95 -13.69 32.41 -24.09
C ASN A 95 -13.52 33.22 -22.78
N GLY A 96 -12.42 32.99 -22.06
CA GLY A 96 -12.11 33.69 -20.80
C GLY A 96 -12.99 33.29 -19.61
N LYS A 97 -13.77 32.21 -19.73
CA LYS A 97 -14.51 31.60 -18.63
C LYS A 97 -13.94 30.23 -18.32
N GLN A 98 -13.85 29.90 -17.04
CA GLN A 98 -13.43 28.60 -16.56
C GLN A 98 -14.65 27.68 -16.38
N TYR A 99 -14.53 26.45 -16.84
CA TYR A 99 -15.51 25.38 -16.73
C TYR A 99 -14.83 24.17 -16.08
N PHE A 100 -15.57 23.44 -15.25
CA PHE A 100 -15.14 22.14 -14.74
C PHE A 100 -15.85 21.05 -15.56
N GLN A 101 -15.10 20.26 -16.30
CA GLN A 101 -15.62 19.14 -17.08
C GLN A 101 -15.45 17.87 -16.24
N LEU A 102 -16.56 17.24 -15.84
CA LEU A 102 -16.57 15.92 -15.22
C LEU A 102 -16.36 14.84 -16.30
N PHE A 103 -15.55 13.82 -16.04
CA PHE A 103 -15.31 12.73 -16.99
C PHE A 103 -16.23 11.53 -16.72
N SER A 104 -16.41 11.14 -15.45
CA SER A 104 -17.23 10.01 -15.03
C SER A 104 -17.62 10.14 -13.54
N ASP A 105 -18.39 9.17 -13.02
CA ASP A 105 -18.71 9.07 -11.59
C ASP A 105 -17.70 8.13 -10.91
N PRO A 106 -16.71 8.65 -10.17
CA PRO A 106 -15.55 7.88 -9.72
C PRO A 106 -15.84 6.80 -8.67
N ILE A 107 -17.11 6.59 -8.31
CA ILE A 107 -17.50 5.68 -7.23
C ILE A 107 -18.59 4.68 -7.63
N THR A 108 -19.11 4.72 -8.86
CA THR A 108 -20.27 3.90 -9.25
C THR A 108 -20.01 3.12 -10.54
N GLU A 109 -19.97 1.77 -10.46
CA GLU A 109 -20.06 0.92 -11.65
C GLU A 109 -21.41 1.15 -12.37
N GLN A 110 -21.37 1.44 -13.67
CA GLN A 110 -22.55 1.65 -14.53
C GLN A 110 -23.39 0.39 -14.78
#